data_AF-A0A7Y5PZN1-F1
#
_entry.id   AF-A0A7Y5PZN1-F1
#
_cell.length_a   1.000
_cell.length_b   1.000
_cell.length_c   1.000
_cell.angle_alpha   90.00
_cell.angle_beta   90.00
_cell.angle_gamma   90.00
#
_symmetry.space_group_name_H-M   'P 1'
#
loop_
_entity.id
_entity.type
_entity.pdbx_description
1 polymer ?
#
loop_
_entity_poly.entity_id
_entity_poly.type
_entity_poly.pdbx_seq_one_letter_code
_entity_poly.pdbx_strand_id
1 'polypeptide(L)'
;AAVLAIAGWWPRAQTTEPTKVVVAPKAAELRANLLASGAQRVEAQGTDLAKGAGGDVVWDNQAQAGWMRLVDLPVNDPSVQQYQLWIFDETQEHPIDGGVFNVSAAGELLVPIDAKLKVGKPTLFAITVEKPGGVVVSDRQRIAWVAKPG
;
A
#
# COMPACT_ATOMS: atom_id res chain seq x y z
N ALA A 1 33.37 41.60 -22.36
CA ALA A 1 33.46 40.49 -23.32
C ALA A 1 33.02 39.20 -22.63
N ALA A 2 32.34 38.33 -23.35
CA ALA A 2 31.35 37.37 -22.86
C ALA A 2 31.88 36.24 -21.96
N VAL A 3 31.03 35.86 -21.01
CA VAL A 3 31.07 34.62 -20.19
C VAL A 3 30.46 33.49 -21.01
N LEU A 4 31.07 32.30 -21.02
CA LEU A 4 30.40 31.07 -21.48
C LEU A 4 30.60 29.96 -20.44
N ALA A 5 29.56 29.75 -19.64
CA ALA A 5 29.38 28.55 -18.85
C ALA A 5 28.71 27.50 -19.74
N ILE A 6 29.36 26.35 -19.94
CA ILE A 6 28.78 25.22 -20.67
C ILE A 6 27.89 24.46 -19.68
N ALA A 7 26.59 24.74 -19.72
CA ALA A 7 25.58 23.94 -19.05
C ALA A 7 25.42 22.61 -19.81
N GLY A 8 26.06 21.56 -19.32
CA GLY A 8 25.83 20.20 -19.79
C GLY A 8 24.47 19.71 -19.29
N TRP A 9 23.46 19.73 -20.16
CA TRP A 9 22.19 19.04 -19.93
C TRP A 9 22.41 17.53 -20.09
N TRP A 10 22.80 16.86 -19.03
CA TRP A 10 22.62 15.41 -18.94
C TRP A 10 21.18 15.14 -18.49
N PRO A 11 20.39 14.34 -19.23
CA PRO A 11 19.17 13.81 -18.66
C PRO A 11 19.60 12.90 -17.51
N ARG A 12 19.29 13.30 -16.27
CA ARG A 12 19.24 12.34 -15.17
C ARG A 12 18.25 11.28 -15.63
N ALA A 13 18.76 10.10 -15.94
CA ALA A 13 17.91 8.92 -15.96
C ALA A 13 17.18 8.95 -14.62
N GLN A 14 15.88 9.19 -14.67
CA GLN A 14 15.03 8.93 -13.51
C GLN A 14 15.26 7.45 -13.25
N THR A 15 16.03 7.14 -12.21
CA THR A 15 16.10 5.80 -11.67
C THR A 15 14.68 5.51 -11.23
N THR A 16 13.89 4.94 -12.13
CA THR A 16 12.70 4.20 -11.77
C THR A 16 13.25 3.06 -10.94
N GLU A 17 13.31 3.25 -9.62
CA GLU A 17 13.34 2.11 -8.72
C GLU A 17 12.27 1.16 -9.23
N PRO A 18 12.59 -0.12 -9.45
CA PRO A 18 11.60 -1.06 -9.90
C PRO A 18 10.62 -1.21 -8.74
N THR A 19 9.58 -0.38 -8.72
CA THR A 19 8.36 -0.66 -7.99
C THR A 19 8.04 -2.09 -8.37
N LYS A 20 7.96 -2.96 -7.37
CA LYS A 20 7.76 -4.40 -7.51
C LYS A 20 6.33 -4.64 -8.02
N VAL A 21 6.03 -4.19 -9.24
CA VAL A 21 4.74 -4.32 -9.90
C VAL A 21 4.67 -5.77 -10.35
N VAL A 22 4.17 -6.63 -9.47
CA VAL A 22 3.86 -8.01 -9.83
C VAL A 22 2.72 -7.96 -10.84
N VAL A 23 2.96 -8.48 -12.04
CA VAL A 23 1.95 -8.57 -13.10
C VAL A 23 0.69 -9.23 -12.56
N ALA A 24 -0.50 -8.68 -12.84
CA ALA A 24 -1.76 -9.03 -12.17
C ALA A 24 -2.05 -10.55 -12.10
N PRO A 25 -1.90 -11.35 -13.19
CA PRO A 25 -1.97 -12.81 -13.12
C PRO A 25 -1.06 -13.45 -12.07
N LYS A 26 0.20 -12.99 -11.98
CA LYS A 26 1.16 -13.53 -11.00
C LYS A 26 0.83 -13.10 -9.58
N ALA A 27 0.35 -11.87 -9.40
CA ALA A 27 -0.10 -11.37 -8.10
C ALA A 27 -1.28 -12.19 -7.56
N ALA A 28 -2.25 -12.51 -8.43
CA ALA A 28 -3.39 -13.34 -8.08
C ALA A 28 -2.97 -14.75 -7.66
N GLU A 29 -2.07 -15.38 -8.40
CA GLU A 29 -1.51 -16.70 -8.06
C GLU A 29 -0.76 -16.68 -6.71
N LEU A 30 0.11 -15.68 -6.49
CA LEU A 30 0.86 -15.55 -5.23
C LEU A 30 -0.07 -15.34 -4.03
N ARG A 31 -1.11 -14.51 -4.17
CA ARG A 31 -2.12 -14.32 -3.13
C ARG A 31 -2.90 -15.61 -2.87
N ALA A 32 -3.31 -16.33 -3.91
CA ALA A 32 -4.03 -17.59 -3.77
C ALA A 32 -3.20 -18.67 -3.07
N ASN A 33 -1.91 -18.78 -3.40
CA ASN A 33 -0.99 -19.73 -2.76
C ASN A 33 -0.77 -19.39 -1.28
N LEU A 34 -0.64 -18.10 -0.95
CA LEU A 34 -0.51 -17.65 0.42
C LEU A 34 -1.75 -18.00 1.25
N LEU A 35 -2.95 -17.75 0.69
CA LEU A 35 -4.22 -18.12 1.31
C LEU A 35 -4.32 -19.64 1.52
N ALA A 36 -3.94 -20.44 0.52
CA ALA A 36 -3.93 -21.91 0.60
C ALA A 36 -2.94 -22.46 1.63
N SER A 37 -1.92 -21.66 2.00
CA SER A 37 -0.92 -22.03 3.01
C SER A 37 -1.37 -21.74 4.45
N GLY A 38 -2.60 -21.25 4.64
CA GLY A 38 -3.18 -20.98 5.96
C GLY A 38 -3.14 -19.52 6.40
N ALA A 39 -2.80 -18.60 5.51
CA ALA A 39 -2.86 -17.17 5.80
C ALA A 39 -4.28 -16.73 6.19
N GLN A 40 -4.37 -15.79 7.12
CA GLN A 40 -5.64 -15.22 7.55
C GLN A 40 -6.19 -14.29 6.47
N ARG A 41 -7.46 -14.49 6.10
CA ARG A 41 -8.22 -13.55 5.28
C ARG A 41 -9.07 -12.64 6.18
N VAL A 42 -9.01 -11.34 5.92
CA VAL A 42 -9.71 -10.30 6.67
C VAL A 42 -10.49 -9.45 5.68
N GLU A 43 -11.82 -9.49 5.76
CA GLU A 43 -12.68 -8.65 4.92
C GLU A 43 -12.50 -7.17 5.28
N ALA A 44 -12.73 -6.33 4.28
CA ALA A 44 -12.44 -4.93 4.38
C ALA A 44 -13.47 -4.06 3.66
N GLN A 45 -13.54 -2.82 4.11
CA GLN A 45 -14.55 -1.86 3.67
C GLN A 45 -13.97 -0.45 3.58
N GLY A 46 -14.45 0.28 2.58
CA GLY A 46 -14.23 1.71 2.44
C GLY A 46 -14.95 2.52 3.52
N THR A 47 -14.39 3.68 3.83
CA THR A 47 -14.98 4.68 4.74
C THR A 47 -15.75 5.74 3.95
N ASP A 48 -16.11 6.86 4.59
CA ASP A 48 -16.69 8.01 3.90
C ASP A 48 -15.80 8.58 2.79
N LEU A 49 -14.47 8.41 2.87
CA LEU A 49 -13.51 8.87 1.86
C LEU A 49 -13.42 7.95 0.63
N ALA A 50 -13.94 6.72 0.73
CA ALA A 50 -13.96 5.75 -0.36
C ALA A 50 -15.24 4.89 -0.29
N LYS A 51 -16.40 5.55 -0.26
CA LYS A 51 -17.70 4.85 -0.17
C LYS A 51 -17.86 3.84 -1.30
N GLY A 52 -18.25 2.63 -0.95
CA GLY A 52 -18.44 1.52 -1.89
C GLY A 52 -17.15 0.74 -2.19
N ALA A 53 -15.97 1.23 -1.81
CA ALA A 53 -14.75 0.44 -1.91
C ALA A 53 -14.81 -0.75 -0.94
N GLY A 54 -14.14 -1.84 -1.30
CA GLY A 54 -14.10 -3.05 -0.49
C GLY A 54 -12.90 -3.92 -0.82
N GLY A 55 -13.05 -5.22 -0.59
CA GLY A 55 -12.01 -6.22 -0.80
C GLY A 55 -11.56 -6.84 0.51
N ASP A 56 -10.29 -7.24 0.58
CA ASP A 56 -9.79 -8.00 1.72
C ASP A 56 -8.26 -7.90 1.87
N VAL A 57 -7.78 -8.25 3.05
CA VAL A 57 -6.37 -8.53 3.33
C VAL A 57 -6.18 -10.03 3.47
N VAL A 58 -5.16 -10.58 2.80
CA VAL A 58 -4.60 -11.90 3.11
C VAL A 58 -3.25 -11.68 3.78
N TRP A 59 -3.09 -12.15 5.00
CA TRP A 59 -1.87 -11.94 5.79
C TRP A 59 -1.42 -13.22 6.52
N ASP A 60 -0.12 -13.52 6.44
CA ASP A 60 0.52 -14.62 7.16
C ASP A 60 1.56 -14.06 8.15
N ASN A 61 1.26 -14.19 9.44
CA ASN A 61 2.14 -13.75 10.52
C ASN A 61 3.45 -14.55 10.61
N GLN A 62 3.48 -15.82 10.18
CA GLN A 62 4.72 -16.61 10.23
C GLN A 62 5.63 -16.27 9.05
N ALA A 63 5.05 -16.19 7.85
CA ALA A 63 5.78 -15.85 6.64
C ALA A 63 6.11 -14.35 6.53
N GLN A 64 5.49 -13.49 7.34
CA GLN A 64 5.60 -12.02 7.25
C GLN A 64 5.31 -11.51 5.84
N ALA A 65 4.27 -12.07 5.24
CA ALA A 65 3.88 -11.80 3.86
C ALA A 65 2.37 -11.61 3.77
N GLY A 66 1.95 -10.75 2.84
CA GLY A 66 0.53 -10.55 2.60
C GLY A 66 0.22 -9.75 1.35
N TRP A 67 -1.07 -9.69 1.06
CA TRP A 67 -1.65 -9.02 -0.09
C TRP A 67 -2.94 -8.32 0.30
N MET A 68 -3.14 -7.12 -0.23
CA MET A 68 -4.43 -6.46 -0.25
C MET A 68 -5.08 -6.71 -1.61
N ARG A 69 -6.33 -7.17 -1.60
CA ARG A 69 -7.24 -7.07 -2.73
C ARG A 69 -8.13 -5.86 -2.50
N LEU A 70 -7.99 -4.86 -3.36
CA LEU A 70 -8.74 -3.62 -3.32
C LEU A 70 -9.75 -3.63 -4.44
N VAL A 71 -11.01 -3.32 -4.13
CA VAL A 71 -12.10 -3.23 -5.11
C VAL A 71 -12.67 -1.82 -5.03
N ASP A 72 -12.70 -1.13 -6.15
CA ASP A 72 -13.30 0.19 -6.33
C ASP A 72 -12.76 1.28 -5.37
N LEU A 73 -11.49 1.15 -4.96
CA LEU A 73 -10.79 2.24 -4.30
C LEU A 73 -10.60 3.40 -5.32
N PRO A 74 -10.85 4.67 -4.95
CA PRO A 74 -10.77 5.78 -5.91
C PRO A 74 -9.39 5.92 -6.56
N VAL A 75 -9.36 6.30 -7.84
CA VAL A 75 -8.14 6.67 -8.55
C VAL A 75 -7.52 7.91 -7.90
N ASN A 76 -6.19 7.91 -7.71
CA ASN A 76 -5.46 9.05 -7.16
C ASN A 76 -4.48 9.66 -8.18
N ASP A 77 -4.24 10.96 -8.03
CA ASP A 77 -3.11 11.63 -8.67
C ASP A 77 -1.88 11.56 -7.75
N PRO A 78 -0.83 10.79 -8.08
CA PRO A 78 0.35 10.63 -7.23
C PRO A 78 1.16 11.91 -7.05
N SER A 79 0.95 12.93 -7.88
CA SER A 79 1.57 14.25 -7.69
C SER A 79 0.87 15.08 -6.60
N VAL A 80 -0.34 14.69 -6.20
CA VAL A 80 -1.16 15.38 -5.18
C VAL A 80 -1.28 14.53 -3.91
N GLN A 81 -1.54 13.23 -4.04
CA GLN A 81 -1.75 12.33 -2.91
C GLN A 81 -1.47 10.88 -3.27
N GLN A 82 -1.09 10.07 -2.29
CA GLN A 82 -0.87 8.64 -2.43
C GLN A 82 -1.59 7.87 -1.31
N TYR A 83 -1.81 6.58 -1.55
CA TYR A 83 -2.33 5.70 -0.51
C TYR A 83 -1.18 5.08 0.27
N GLN A 84 -1.34 4.95 1.58
CA GLN A 84 -0.39 4.25 2.43
C GLN A 84 -1.11 3.29 3.36
N LEU A 85 -0.63 2.05 3.42
CA LEU A 85 -1.10 1.03 4.34
C LEU A 85 -0.43 1.20 5.70
N TRP A 86 -1.22 1.12 6.76
CA TRP A 86 -0.80 1.02 8.15
C TRP A 86 -1.30 -0.27 8.78
N ILE A 87 -0.41 -0.96 9.49
CA ILE A 87 -0.73 -2.15 10.27
C ILE A 87 -0.61 -1.79 11.74
N PHE A 88 -1.74 -1.77 12.42
CA PHE A 88 -1.80 -1.58 13.87
C PHE A 88 -1.58 -2.93 14.51
N ASP A 89 -0.68 -2.98 15.48
CA ASP A 89 -0.22 -4.21 16.09
C ASP A 89 -0.10 -4.02 17.59
N GLU A 90 -0.62 -4.95 18.40
CA GLU A 90 -0.53 -4.84 19.87
C GLU A 90 0.91 -4.90 20.40
N THR A 91 1.82 -5.45 19.61
CA THR A 91 3.24 -5.59 19.96
C THR A 91 4.08 -4.37 19.59
N GLN A 92 3.46 -3.34 18.98
CA GLN A 92 4.14 -2.13 18.53
C GLN A 92 3.50 -0.88 19.15
N GLU A 93 4.33 0.10 19.51
CA GLU A 93 3.85 1.40 20.01
C GLU A 93 3.23 2.25 18.90
N HIS A 94 3.76 2.12 17.68
CA HIS A 94 3.33 2.88 16.50
C HIS A 94 2.84 1.93 15.41
N PRO A 95 1.90 2.38 14.55
CA PRO A 95 1.50 1.61 13.38
C PRO A 95 2.70 1.33 12.48
N ILE A 96 2.77 0.12 11.95
CA ILE A 96 3.80 -0.32 11.02
C ILE A 96 3.43 0.16 9.61
N ASP A 97 4.39 0.77 8.91
CA ASP A 97 4.25 1.09 7.50
C ASP A 97 4.20 -0.21 6.68
N GLY A 98 3.09 -0.40 5.96
CA GLY A 98 2.84 -1.55 5.07
C GLY A 98 3.07 -1.24 3.59
N GLY A 99 3.49 -0.01 3.26
CA GLY A 99 3.84 0.42 1.92
C GLY A 99 2.93 1.51 1.34
N VAL A 100 3.52 2.31 0.44
CA VAL A 100 2.86 3.37 -0.34
C VAL A 100 2.55 2.85 -1.73
N PHE A 101 1.34 3.13 -2.24
CA PHE A 101 0.91 2.69 -3.57
C PHE A 101 -0.06 3.69 -4.22
N ASN A 102 -0.37 3.44 -5.50
CA ASN A 102 -1.29 4.23 -6.29
C ASN A 102 -2.36 3.33 -6.93
N VAL A 103 -3.55 3.89 -7.12
CA VAL A 103 -4.63 3.34 -7.91
C VAL A 103 -4.73 4.15 -9.20
N SER A 104 -4.40 3.54 -10.33
CA SER A 104 -4.39 4.20 -11.64
C SER A 104 -5.67 3.99 -12.46
N ALA A 105 -6.52 3.04 -12.06
CA ALA A 105 -7.78 2.73 -12.71
C ALA A 105 -8.79 2.18 -11.69
N ALA A 106 -10.08 2.38 -11.94
CA ALA A 106 -11.15 1.78 -11.16
C ALA A 106 -11.21 0.25 -11.35
N GLY A 107 -11.87 -0.44 -10.43
CA GLY A 107 -11.99 -1.91 -10.43
C GLY A 107 -11.10 -2.57 -9.38
N GLU A 108 -10.50 -3.70 -9.76
CA GLU A 108 -9.73 -4.54 -8.84
C GLU A 108 -8.22 -4.28 -8.94
N LEU A 109 -7.57 -4.12 -7.79
CA LEU A 109 -6.11 -3.99 -7.66
C LEU A 109 -5.59 -4.95 -6.59
N LEU A 110 -4.52 -5.68 -6.91
CA LEU A 110 -3.77 -6.48 -5.95
C LEU A 110 -2.47 -5.77 -5.58
N VAL A 111 -2.27 -5.52 -4.28
CA VAL A 111 -1.10 -4.81 -3.76
C VAL A 111 -0.38 -5.72 -2.75
N PRO A 112 0.91 -6.04 -2.94
CA PRO A 112 1.66 -6.77 -1.92
C PRO A 112 1.88 -5.87 -0.69
N ILE A 113 1.84 -6.47 0.50
CA ILE A 113 2.14 -5.76 1.75
C ILE A 113 3.66 -5.80 1.98
N ASP A 114 4.25 -4.63 2.15
CA ASP A 114 5.68 -4.42 2.41
C ASP A 114 5.86 -3.88 3.83
N ALA A 115 5.60 -4.74 4.83
CA ALA A 115 5.71 -4.37 6.23
C ALA A 115 7.16 -4.08 6.61
N LYS A 116 7.45 -2.83 7.02
CA LYS A 116 8.81 -2.37 7.36
C LYS A 116 9.33 -2.85 8.71
N LEU A 117 8.43 -3.33 9.56
CA LEU A 117 8.73 -3.89 10.87
C LEU A 117 8.01 -5.22 11.04
N LYS A 118 8.47 -6.04 11.99
CA LYS A 118 7.85 -7.33 12.31
C LYS A 118 6.42 -7.12 12.81
N VAL A 119 5.46 -7.73 12.13
CA VAL A 119 4.06 -7.83 12.54
C VAL A 119 3.93 -9.04 13.46
N GLY A 120 3.41 -8.83 14.67
CA GLY A 120 3.21 -9.86 15.69
C GLY A 120 1.74 -10.22 15.87
N LYS A 121 0.94 -9.23 16.31
CA LYS A 121 -0.49 -9.38 16.55
C LYS A 121 -1.24 -8.20 15.91
N PRO A 122 -1.50 -8.24 14.59
CA PRO A 122 -2.19 -7.17 13.90
C PRO A 122 -3.64 -7.09 14.34
N THR A 123 -4.12 -5.89 14.63
CA THR A 123 -5.49 -5.59 15.09
C THR A 123 -6.28 -4.72 14.14
N LEU A 124 -5.60 -4.04 13.21
CA LEU A 124 -6.24 -3.25 12.16
C LEU A 124 -5.26 -3.04 11.01
N PHE A 125 -5.75 -3.25 9.79
CA PHE A 125 -5.14 -2.74 8.56
C PHE A 125 -5.93 -1.52 8.12
N ALA A 126 -5.26 -0.40 7.89
CA ALA A 126 -5.89 0.85 7.47
C ALA A 126 -5.14 1.47 6.31
N ILE A 127 -5.87 1.85 5.26
CA ILE A 127 -5.31 2.67 4.19
C ILE A 127 -5.66 4.13 4.45
N THR A 128 -4.66 4.98 4.36
CA THR A 128 -4.76 6.44 4.52
C THR A 128 -4.45 7.15 3.22
N VAL A 129 -5.00 8.35 3.05
CA VAL A 129 -4.68 9.25 1.93
C VAL A 129 -3.66 10.28 2.39
N GLU A 130 -2.43 10.12 1.93
CA GLU A 130 -1.27 10.88 2.37
C GLU A 130 -0.72 11.76 1.24
N LYS A 131 0.16 12.71 1.58
CA LYS A 131 0.89 13.52 0.61
C LYS A 131 1.84 12.64 -0.25
N PRO A 132 2.37 13.13 -1.38
CA PRO A 132 3.34 12.38 -2.19
C PRO A 132 4.55 11.94 -1.36
N GLY A 133 4.94 10.67 -1.52
CA GLY A 133 5.97 10.00 -0.73
C GLY A 133 5.50 9.39 0.59
N GLY A 134 4.22 9.55 0.96
CA GLY A 134 3.68 9.06 2.23
C GLY A 134 4.18 9.83 3.45
N VAL A 135 3.96 9.26 4.62
CA VAL A 135 4.42 9.79 5.91
C VAL A 135 5.07 8.67 6.74
N VAL A 136 5.91 9.07 7.70
CA VAL A 136 6.58 8.13 8.62
C VAL A 136 5.69 7.73 9.81
N VAL A 137 4.71 8.58 10.13
CA VAL A 137 3.70 8.36 11.16
C VAL A 137 2.41 8.99 10.65
N SER A 138 1.31 8.24 10.59
CA SER A 138 0.01 8.78 10.20
C SER A 138 -0.71 9.45 11.38
N ASP A 139 -1.33 10.60 11.10
CA ASP A 139 -2.25 11.29 12.01
C ASP A 139 -3.65 10.65 12.05
N ARG A 140 -3.90 9.66 11.18
CA ARG A 140 -5.13 8.86 11.08
C ARG A 140 -6.39 9.68 10.75
N GLN A 141 -6.25 10.89 10.20
CA GLN A 141 -7.39 11.74 9.88
C GLN A 141 -8.06 11.39 8.55
N ARG A 142 -7.30 10.82 7.60
CA ARG A 142 -7.77 10.53 6.24
C ARG A 142 -7.79 9.04 5.92
N ILE A 143 -8.48 8.26 6.76
CA ILE A 143 -8.63 6.81 6.56
C ILE A 143 -9.64 6.55 5.44
N ALA A 144 -9.24 5.88 4.37
CA ALA A 144 -10.07 5.54 3.23
C ALA A 144 -10.65 4.12 3.30
N TRP A 145 -9.96 3.19 3.94
CA TRP A 145 -10.32 1.76 3.91
C TRP A 145 -9.77 1.06 5.13
N VAL A 146 -10.51 0.10 5.67
CA VAL A 146 -10.15 -0.64 6.89
C VAL A 146 -10.46 -2.13 6.77
N ALA A 147 -9.58 -2.96 7.33
CA ALA A 147 -9.79 -4.39 7.54
C ALA A 147 -9.45 -4.72 9.00
N LYS A 148 -10.39 -5.31 9.74
CA LYS A 148 -10.22 -5.63 11.17
C LYS A 148 -10.14 -7.14 11.36
N PRO A 149 -8.96 -7.69 11.69
CA PRO A 149 -8.85 -9.06 12.18
C PRO A 149 -9.84 -9.31 13.33
N GLY A 150 -10.50 -10.47 13.30
CA GLY A 150 -11.42 -10.91 14.35
C GLY A 150 -10.71 -11.48 15.57
#